data_AF-A0A376P5N9-F1
#
_entry.id   AF-A0A376P5N9-F1
#
_cell.length_a   1.000
_cell.length_b   1.000
_cell.length_c   1.000
_cell.angle_alpha   90.00
_cell.angle_beta   90.00
_cell.angle_gamma   90.00
#
_symmetry.space_group_name_H-M   'P 1'
#
loop_
_entity.id
_entity.type
_entity.pdbx_description
1 polymer ?
#
loop_
_entity_poly.entity_id
_entity_poly.type
_entity_poly.pdbx_seq_one_letter_code
_entity_poly.pdbx_strand_id
1 'polypeptide(L)'
;MSRFIPIELHHASRLLNHGPTVLITSFDEQSQRRNIMAAAWSMPVEFEPPRVAIVVDKSTWTRELIERNGKFGIVIPGVAATNWTWAVEVCRGVKKINLIAMAFRW
;
A
#
# COMPACT_ATOMS: atom_id res chain seq x y z
N MET A 1 9.72 -22.50 9.79
CA MET A 1 9.92 -21.23 10.52
C MET A 1 9.69 -20.07 9.55
N SER A 2 8.96 -19.03 9.96
CA SER A 2 8.74 -17.84 9.12
C SER A 2 10.07 -17.13 8.86
N ARG A 3 10.32 -16.70 7.62
CA ARG A 3 11.51 -15.90 7.25
C ARG A 3 11.40 -14.43 7.68
N PHE A 4 10.25 -14.04 8.25
CA PHE A 4 9.99 -12.68 8.70
C PHE A 4 10.40 -12.50 10.17
N ILE A 5 11.13 -11.41 10.44
CA ILE A 5 11.46 -10.95 11.78
C ILE A 5 10.53 -9.77 12.08
N PRO A 6 9.72 -9.81 13.15
CA PRO A 6 8.87 -8.68 13.52
C PRO A 6 9.73 -7.47 13.89
N ILE A 7 9.22 -6.29 13.58
CA ILE A 7 9.84 -5.01 13.92
C ILE A 7 8.92 -4.31 14.91
N GLU A 8 9.49 -3.74 15.97
CA GLU A 8 8.76 -2.92 16.93
C GLU A 8 8.06 -1.75 16.23
N LEU A 9 6.82 -1.46 16.63
CA LEU A 9 5.96 -0.49 15.93
C LEU A 9 6.58 0.91 15.84
N HIS A 10 7.28 1.37 16.90
CA HIS A 10 7.97 2.66 16.93
C HIS A 10 9.18 2.74 15.96
N HIS A 11 9.57 1.63 15.31
CA HIS A 11 10.59 1.58 14.26
C HIS A 11 10.01 1.46 12.85
N ALA A 12 8.68 1.32 12.68
CA ALA A 12 8.04 1.09 11.39
C ALA A 12 8.33 2.19 10.36
N SER A 13 8.46 3.44 10.80
CA SER A 13 8.79 4.59 9.93
C SER A 13 10.10 4.43 9.17
N ARG A 14 11.10 3.73 9.74
CA ARG A 14 12.41 3.48 9.10
C ARG A 14 12.27 2.71 7.78
N LEU A 15 11.24 1.88 7.67
CA LEU A 15 10.94 1.13 6.46
C LEU A 15 10.50 2.03 5.29
N LEU A 16 9.95 3.21 5.56
CA LEU A 16 9.36 4.08 4.53
C LEU A 16 10.10 5.42 4.38
N ASN A 17 10.86 5.87 5.39
CA ASN A 17 11.53 7.17 5.38
C ASN A 17 12.52 7.37 4.22
N HIS A 18 13.06 6.30 3.63
CA HIS A 18 13.95 6.38 2.48
C HIS A 18 13.20 6.52 1.13
N GLY A 19 11.87 6.63 1.16
CA GLY A 19 11.03 6.84 -0.01
C GLY A 19 11.00 5.67 -1.01
N PRO A 20 10.83 4.41 -0.59
CA PRO A 20 10.72 3.31 -1.53
C PRO A 20 9.41 3.40 -2.33
N THR A 21 9.41 2.85 -3.54
CA THR A 21 8.14 2.46 -4.18
C THR A 21 7.59 1.26 -3.44
N VAL A 22 6.32 1.32 -3.02
CA VAL A 22 5.67 0.23 -2.26
C VAL A 22 4.63 -0.49 -3.10
N LEU A 23 4.26 -1.69 -2.69
CA LEU A 23 3.08 -2.40 -3.15
C LEU A 23 1.99 -2.30 -2.08
N ILE A 24 0.79 -1.89 -2.49
CA ILE A 24 -0.39 -1.85 -1.64
C ILE A 24 -1.22 -3.10 -1.92
N THR A 25 -1.48 -3.87 -0.86
CA THR A 25 -2.36 -5.04 -0.93
C THR A 25 -3.71 -4.71 -0.30
N SER A 26 -4.78 -5.16 -0.95
CA SER A 26 -6.14 -4.96 -0.47
C SER A 26 -6.95 -6.24 -0.62
N PHE A 27 -7.84 -6.48 0.33
CA PHE A 27 -8.72 -7.64 0.35
C PHE A 27 -10.11 -7.21 0.81
N ASP A 28 -11.14 -7.75 0.16
CA ASP A 28 -12.52 -7.63 0.59
C ASP A 28 -13.03 -9.00 1.02
N GLU A 29 -13.39 -9.13 2.30
CA GLU A 29 -13.89 -10.37 2.91
C GLU A 29 -15.25 -10.78 2.34
N GLN A 30 -16.11 -9.83 1.96
CA GLN A 30 -17.46 -10.15 1.47
C GLN A 30 -17.41 -10.70 0.05
N SER A 31 -16.62 -10.08 -0.83
CA SER A 31 -16.52 -10.49 -2.23
C SER A 31 -15.36 -11.45 -2.51
N GLN A 32 -14.54 -11.77 -1.51
CA GLN A 32 -13.33 -12.60 -1.60
C GLN A 32 -12.33 -12.11 -2.67
N ARG A 33 -12.39 -10.82 -3.01
CA ARG A 33 -11.54 -10.20 -4.04
C ARG A 33 -10.25 -9.67 -3.43
N ARG A 34 -9.14 -9.90 -4.12
CA ARG A 34 -7.78 -9.46 -3.76
C ARG A 34 -7.23 -8.58 -4.86
N ASN A 35 -6.51 -7.53 -4.49
CA ASN A 35 -5.80 -6.70 -5.44
C ASN A 35 -4.42 -6.29 -4.91
N ILE A 36 -3.50 -6.02 -5.83
CA ILE A 36 -2.17 -5.46 -5.56
C ILE A 36 -1.95 -4.31 -6.53
N MET A 37 -1.41 -3.19 -6.04
CA MET A 37 -1.09 -2.00 -6.83
C MET A 37 0.27 -1.45 -6.40
N ALA A 38 1.04 -0.87 -7.31
CA ALA A 38 2.23 -0.11 -6.93
C ALA A 38 1.87 1.32 -6.52
N ALA A 39 2.58 1.88 -5.55
CA ALA A 39 2.44 3.26 -5.12
C ALA A 39 3.81 3.85 -4.82
N ALA A 40 4.17 4.92 -5.52
CA ALA A 40 5.39 5.66 -5.25
C ALA A 40 5.18 6.74 -4.16
N TRP A 41 3.93 7.15 -3.93
CA TRP A 41 3.60 8.26 -3.03
C TRP A 41 3.12 7.73 -1.68
N SER A 42 4.10 7.41 -0.83
CA SER A 42 3.91 7.00 0.56
C SER A 42 4.83 7.80 1.47
N MET A 43 4.33 8.22 2.64
CA MET A 43 5.13 8.91 3.64
C MET A 43 4.69 8.55 5.07
N PRO A 44 5.62 8.32 6.00
CA PRO A 44 5.31 8.35 7.43
C PRO A 44 4.83 9.74 7.84
N VAL A 45 3.79 9.77 8.68
CA VAL A 45 3.13 10.99 9.17
C VAL A 45 3.38 11.18 10.66
N GLU A 46 3.41 10.09 11.43
CA GLU A 46 3.69 10.10 12.86
C GLU A 46 4.54 8.87 13.22
N PHE A 47 5.40 9.02 14.23
CA PHE A 47 6.29 7.95 14.70
C PHE A 47 5.63 7.10 15.79
N GLU A 48 4.90 7.72 16.71
CA GLU A 48 4.23 7.05 17.82
C GLU A 48 2.90 7.79 18.16
N PRO A 49 1.73 7.16 17.94
CA PRO A 49 1.54 5.90 17.22
C PRO A 49 1.98 5.99 15.74
N PRO A 50 2.53 4.91 15.14
CA PRO A 50 3.02 4.97 13.77
C PRO A 50 1.87 5.20 12.78
N ARG A 51 1.91 6.33 12.06
CA ARG A 51 0.94 6.67 11.00
C ARG A 51 1.64 6.80 9.66
N VAL A 52 0.98 6.34 8.59
CA VAL A 52 1.47 6.42 7.21
C VAL A 52 0.35 6.98 6.33
N ALA A 53 0.70 7.92 5.46
CA ALA A 53 -0.17 8.39 4.39
C ALA A 53 0.27 7.77 3.07
N ILE A 54 -0.72 7.33 2.28
CA ILE A 54 -0.52 6.86 0.91
C ILE A 54 -1.49 7.58 -0.01
N VAL A 55 -1.05 7.85 -1.23
CA VAL A 55 -1.93 8.41 -2.27
C VAL A 55 -2.45 7.28 -3.13
N VAL A 56 -3.78 7.15 -3.20
CA VAL A 56 -4.45 6.12 -4.00
C VAL A 56 -5.43 6.82 -4.92
N ASP A 57 -5.25 6.64 -6.22
CA ASP A 57 -6.09 7.27 -7.22
C ASP A 57 -7.53 6.74 -7.16
N LYS A 58 -8.51 7.64 -7.35
CA LYS A 58 -9.93 7.29 -7.17
C LYS A 58 -10.46 6.28 -8.19
N SER A 59 -9.81 6.12 -9.35
CA SER A 59 -10.25 5.12 -10.33
C SER A 59 -9.66 3.74 -10.09
N THR A 60 -8.85 3.57 -9.05
CA THR A 60 -8.21 2.28 -8.77
C THR A 60 -9.17 1.37 -8.02
N TRP A 61 -9.24 0.12 -8.43
CA TRP A 61 -10.00 -0.90 -7.71
C TRP A 61 -9.48 -1.10 -6.27
N THR A 62 -8.18 -0.87 -6.04
CA THR A 62 -7.58 -0.80 -4.70
C THR A 62 -8.30 0.19 -3.80
N ARG A 63 -8.66 1.38 -4.29
CA ARG A 63 -9.42 2.39 -3.52
C ARG A 63 -10.74 1.81 -3.01
N GLU A 64 -11.52 1.20 -3.90
CA GLU A 64 -12.83 0.64 -3.56
C GLU A 64 -12.72 -0.47 -2.50
N LEU A 65 -11.73 -1.36 -2.64
CA LEU A 65 -11.50 -2.45 -1.68
C LEU A 65 -11.08 -1.90 -0.30
N ILE A 66 -10.20 -0.89 -0.28
CA ILE A 66 -9.74 -0.26 0.95
C ILE A 66 -10.89 0.50 1.65
N GLU A 67 -11.76 1.21 0.92
CA GLU A 67 -12.91 1.90 1.52
C GLU A 67 -13.91 0.94 2.15
N ARG A 68 -14.15 -0.19 1.48
CA ARG A 68 -15.10 -1.19 1.96
C ARG A 68 -14.59 -1.92 3.21
N ASN A 69 -13.31 -2.29 3.24
CA ASN A 69 -12.77 -3.12 4.33
C ASN A 69 -12.00 -2.33 5.40
N GLY A 70 -11.66 -1.06 5.14
CA GLY A 70 -10.91 -0.20 6.05
C GLY A 70 -9.46 -0.66 6.33
N LYS A 71 -8.94 -1.62 5.55
CA LYS A 71 -7.64 -2.27 5.78
C LYS A 71 -6.86 -2.41 4.48
N PHE A 72 -5.55 -2.29 4.59
CA PHE A 72 -4.59 -2.56 3.52
C PHE A 72 -3.25 -3.00 4.09
N GLY A 73 -2.43 -3.64 3.27
CA GLY A 73 -1.03 -3.95 3.58
C GLY A 73 -0.08 -3.11 2.73
N ILE A 74 1.10 -2.83 3.28
CA ILE A 74 2.22 -2.21 2.56
C ILE A 74 3.34 -3.25 2.46
N VAL A 75 3.85 -3.47 1.25
CA VAL A 75 5.01 -4.33 0.99
C VAL A 75 6.09 -3.51 0.32
N ILE A 76 7.32 -3.60 0.82
CA ILE A 76 8.49 -2.96 0.18
C ILE A 76 9.16 -4.01 -0.71
N PRO A 77 9.05 -3.90 -2.04
CA PRO A 77 9.66 -4.85 -2.95
C PRO A 77 11.19 -4.69 -2.94
N GLY A 78 11.90 -5.81 -2.89
CA GLY A 78 13.32 -5.84 -3.21
C GLY A 78 13.56 -5.80 -4.72
N VAL A 79 14.81 -5.59 -5.14
CA VAL A 79 15.21 -5.50 -6.56
C VAL A 79 14.76 -6.71 -7.39
N ALA A 80 14.72 -7.91 -6.81
CA ALA A 80 14.24 -9.11 -7.50
C ALA A 80 12.76 -9.03 -7.92
N ALA A 81 11.97 -8.15 -7.31
CA ALA A 81 10.55 -7.97 -7.59
C ALA A 81 10.23 -6.79 -8.54
N THR A 82 11.24 -6.11 -9.11
CA THR A 82 11.03 -4.93 -9.96
C THR A 82 10.05 -5.18 -11.12
N ASN A 83 10.17 -6.32 -11.81
CA ASN A 83 9.25 -6.66 -12.92
C ASN A 83 7.80 -6.81 -12.44
N TRP A 84 7.59 -7.37 -11.24
CA TRP A 84 6.26 -7.50 -10.64
C TRP A 84 5.70 -6.14 -10.24
N THR A 85 6.52 -5.29 -9.62
CA THR A 85 6.13 -3.91 -9.26
C THR A 85 5.73 -3.09 -10.48
N TRP A 86 6.45 -3.24 -11.59
CA TRP A 86 6.07 -2.62 -12.86
C TRP A 86 4.76 -3.21 -13.43
N ALA A 87 4.64 -4.54 -13.45
CA ALA A 87 3.48 -5.20 -14.04
C ALA A 87 2.15 -4.83 -13.35
N VAL A 88 2.13 -4.74 -12.02
CA VAL A 88 0.89 -4.38 -11.29
C VAL A 88 0.45 -2.93 -11.53
N GLU A 89 1.38 -2.04 -11.89
CA GLU A 89 1.07 -0.66 -12.24
C GLU A 89 0.46 -0.56 -13.64
N VAL A 90 0.95 -1.38 -14.59
CA VAL A 90 0.54 -1.36 -15.99
C VAL A 90 -0.76 -2.14 -16.23
N CYS A 91 -1.01 -3.23 -15.49
CA CYS A 91 -2.16 -4.13 -15.67
C CYS A 91 -3.46 -3.62 -15.02
N ARG A 92 -3.71 -2.30 -15.00
CA ARG A 92 -4.89 -1.70 -14.33
C ARG A 92 -6.22 -2.18 -14.94
N GLY A 93 -7.09 -2.70 -14.08
CA GLY A 93 -8.53 -2.70 -14.28
C GLY A 93 -9.10 -1.29 -13.97
N VAL A 94 -9.60 -0.63 -15.00
CA VAL A 94 -10.42 0.62 -15.02
C VAL A 94 -9.68 1.98 -14.91
N LYS A 95 -9.97 2.85 -15.90
CA LYS A 95 -9.36 4.16 -16.24
C LYS A 95 -10.04 5.35 -15.54
N LYS A 96 -9.28 6.27 -14.92
CA LYS A 96 -9.31 7.77 -15.00
C LYS A 96 -8.63 8.40 -13.77
N ILE A 97 -7.45 9.02 -13.96
CA ILE A 97 -6.71 9.69 -12.89
C ILE A 97 -7.52 10.86 -12.29
N ASN A 98 -7.77 10.78 -10.98
CA ASN A 98 -8.06 11.92 -10.11
C ASN A 98 -7.56 11.57 -8.69
N LEU A 99 -6.69 12.42 -8.19
CA LEU A 99 -5.85 12.18 -7.03
C LEU A 99 -6.60 12.43 -5.71
N ILE A 100 -6.55 11.48 -4.77
CA ILE A 100 -7.01 11.66 -3.37
C ILE A 100 -5.93 11.10 -2.44
N ALA A 101 -5.42 11.91 -1.52
CA ALA A 101 -4.54 11.45 -0.45
C ALA A 101 -5.39 10.83 0.67
N MET A 102 -5.08 9.60 1.07
CA MET A 102 -5.71 8.98 2.23
C MET A 102 -4.71 8.90 3.37
N ALA A 103 -5.01 9.62 4.45
CA ALA A 103 -4.40 9.39 5.74
C ALA A 103 -5.38 8.55 6.56
N PHE A 104 -5.05 7.29 6.83
CA PHE A 104 -5.85 6.46 7.73
C PHE A 104 -5.52 6.83 9.17
N ARG A 105 -6.58 7.13 9.93
CA ARG A 105 -6.54 7.31 11.38
C ARG A 105 -6.99 5.98 11.99
N TRP A 106 -6.07 5.29 12.66
CA TRP A 106 -6.39 4.21 13.60
C TRP A 106 -6.50 4.81 14.99
#